data_AF-A0A8J6G1Z5-F1
#
_entry.id   AF-A0A8J6G1Z5-F1
#
_cell.length_a   1.000
_cell.length_b   1.000
_cell.length_c   1.000
_cell.angle_alpha   90.00
_cell.angle_beta   90.00
_cell.angle_gamma   90.00
#
_symmetry.space_group_name_H-M   'P 1'
#
loop_
_entity.id
_entity.type
_entity.pdbx_description
1 polymer ?
#
loop_
_entity_poly.entity_id
_entity_poly.type
_entity_poly.pdbx_seq_one_letter_code
_entity_poly.pdbx_strand_id
1 'polypeptide(L)'
;MRLLLLTFLGACCLTTFSVEGVGTEVLEESFCVSLRTQPLPVQRIKTYTIREGILKAVIFVTRRGVKICADPHAQWVKAAIRTVDRRKSITVTSPTRAQRSSSSAMTLSG
;
A
#
# COMPACT_ATOMS: atom_id res chain seq x y z
N MET A 1 -54.96 -8.88 27.64
CA MET A 1 -54.70 -7.51 27.13
C MET A 1 -53.37 -6.93 27.60
N ARG A 2 -53.06 -6.93 28.91
CA ARG A 2 -51.79 -6.38 29.43
C ARG A 2 -50.53 -7.15 28.99
N LEU A 3 -50.61 -8.49 28.93
CA LEU A 3 -49.50 -9.32 28.46
C LEU A 3 -49.14 -9.06 26.99
N LEU A 4 -50.15 -8.87 26.14
CA LEU A 4 -49.99 -8.62 24.70
C LEU A 4 -49.31 -7.27 24.43
N LEU A 5 -49.62 -6.26 25.24
CA LEU A 5 -48.98 -4.95 25.16
C LEU A 5 -47.50 -5.02 25.55
N LEU A 6 -47.16 -5.79 26.58
CA LEU A 6 -45.76 -5.96 27.02
C LEU A 6 -44.93 -6.74 26.00
N THR A 7 -45.50 -7.78 25.38
CA THR A 7 -44.82 -8.53 24.32
C THR A 7 -44.59 -7.69 23.07
N PHE A 8 -45.56 -6.84 22.71
CA PHE A 8 -45.44 -5.95 21.55
C PHE A 8 -44.39 -4.85 21.78
N LEU A 9 -44.37 -4.24 22.98
CA LEU A 9 -43.32 -3.28 23.35
C LEU A 9 -41.92 -3.92 23.33
N GLY A 10 -41.79 -5.12 23.90
CA GLY A 10 -40.52 -5.85 23.91
C GLY A 10 -40.01 -6.18 22.50
N ALA A 11 -40.90 -6.59 21.60
CA ALA A 11 -40.56 -6.87 20.21
C ALA A 11 -40.14 -5.61 19.43
N CYS A 12 -40.85 -4.49 19.61
CA CYS A 12 -40.49 -3.21 18.98
C CYS A 12 -39.10 -2.72 19.43
N CYS A 13 -38.76 -2.89 20.71
CA CYS A 13 -37.44 -2.52 21.20
C CYS A 13 -36.33 -3.30 20.48
N LEU A 14 -36.50 -4.62 20.31
CA LEU A 14 -35.51 -5.46 19.63
C LEU A 14 -35.27 -5.05 18.18
N THR A 15 -36.30 -4.57 17.47
CA THR A 15 -36.14 -4.09 16.08
C THR A 15 -35.40 -2.75 15.96
N THR A 16 -35.43 -1.92 17.00
CA THR A 16 -34.71 -0.62 17.01
C THR A 16 -33.21 -0.74 17.30
N PHE A 17 -32.76 -1.87 17.89
CA PHE A 17 -31.35 -2.12 18.16
C PHE A 17 -30.59 -2.67 16.94
N SER A 18 -31.29 -3.21 15.95
CA SER A 18 -30.71 -3.52 14.64
C SER A 18 -30.62 -2.26 13.80
N VAL A 19 -29.90 -1.26 14.30
CA VAL A 19 -29.39 -0.19 13.44
C VAL A 19 -28.42 -0.89 12.50
N GLU A 20 -28.80 -1.01 11.23
CA GLU A 20 -27.90 -1.36 10.15
C GLU A 20 -26.61 -0.58 10.37
N GLY A 21 -25.55 -1.31 10.72
CA GLY A 21 -24.21 -0.78 10.64
C GLY A 21 -24.04 -0.41 9.18
N VAL A 22 -24.29 0.86 8.86
CA VAL A 22 -23.83 1.47 7.62
C VAL A 22 -22.34 1.17 7.67
N GLY A 23 -21.94 0.20 6.86
CA GLY A 23 -20.55 -0.03 6.54
C GLY A 23 -20.08 1.29 6.00
N THR A 24 -19.56 2.14 6.90
CA THR A 24 -18.62 3.16 6.52
C THR A 24 -17.52 2.31 5.94
N GLU A 25 -17.59 2.11 4.63
CA GLU A 25 -16.45 1.80 3.81
C GLU A 25 -15.41 2.77 4.33
N VAL A 26 -14.55 2.24 5.21
CA VAL A 26 -13.40 2.93 5.74
C VAL A 26 -12.57 3.11 4.50
N LEU A 27 -12.89 4.17 3.74
CA LEU A 27 -11.99 4.83 2.84
C LEU A 27 -10.81 5.03 3.75
N GLU A 28 -9.84 4.13 3.63
CA GLU A 28 -8.67 4.11 4.47
C GLU A 28 -8.02 5.45 4.18
N GLU A 29 -8.36 6.45 4.98
CA GLU A 29 -7.98 7.85 4.81
C GLU A 29 -6.50 7.86 5.11
N SER A 30 -5.72 7.42 4.14
CA SER A 30 -4.31 7.68 4.07
C SER A 30 -4.22 9.18 3.87
N PHE A 31 -4.28 9.91 4.98
CA PHE A 31 -4.26 11.37 5.00
C PHE A 31 -3.02 11.82 4.22
N CYS A 32 -3.28 12.43 3.08
CA CYS A 32 -2.28 13.16 2.34
C CYS A 32 -1.92 14.39 3.18
N VAL A 33 -0.76 14.38 3.82
CA VAL A 33 -0.30 15.53 4.63
C VAL A 33 -0.22 16.81 3.77
N SER A 34 0.16 16.67 2.49
CA SER A 34 0.12 17.75 1.49
C SER A 34 0.32 17.18 0.07
N LEU A 35 -0.22 17.88 -0.93
CA LEU A 35 0.13 17.66 -2.33
C LEU A 35 1.47 18.36 -2.62
N ARG A 36 2.52 17.58 -2.82
CA ARG A 36 3.83 18.10 -3.20
C ARG A 36 3.87 18.30 -4.71
N THR A 37 4.07 19.53 -5.14
CA THR A 37 4.38 19.88 -6.54
C THR A 37 5.88 19.88 -6.83
N GLN A 38 6.71 20.09 -5.80
CA GLN A 38 8.17 20.08 -5.91
C GLN A 38 8.78 18.68 -5.79
N PRO A 39 9.90 18.41 -6.49
CA PRO A 39 10.58 17.12 -6.45
C PRO A 39 11.07 16.74 -5.04
N LEU A 40 10.77 15.51 -4.63
CA LEU A 40 11.34 14.92 -3.42
C LEU A 40 12.67 14.21 -3.74
N PRO A 41 13.70 14.30 -2.89
CA PRO A 41 14.92 13.51 -3.07
C PRO A 41 14.61 12.02 -3.11
N VAL A 42 14.83 11.39 -4.26
CA VAL A 42 14.40 10.01 -4.53
C VAL A 42 15.09 8.99 -3.60
N GLN A 43 16.25 9.32 -3.01
CA GLN A 43 16.89 8.44 -2.01
C GLN A 43 16.03 8.26 -0.74
N ARG A 44 15.18 9.25 -0.42
CA ARG A 44 14.31 9.23 0.77
C ARG A 44 13.02 8.43 0.54
N ILE A 45 12.68 8.12 -0.71
CA ILE A 45 11.49 7.33 -1.07
C ILE A 45 11.81 5.84 -0.86
N LYS A 46 10.95 5.17 -0.08
CA LYS A 46 11.03 3.73 0.18
C LYS A 46 10.18 2.96 -0.83
N THR A 47 8.90 3.33 -0.94
CA THR A 47 7.92 2.73 -1.85
C THR A 47 6.94 3.78 -2.33
N TYR A 48 6.09 3.41 -3.29
CA TYR A 48 4.97 4.23 -3.71
C TYR A 48 3.72 3.35 -3.86
N THR A 49 2.56 3.99 -3.83
CA THR A 49 1.25 3.37 -4.09
C THR A 49 0.48 4.27 -5.05
N ILE A 50 -0.20 3.68 -6.02
CA ILE A 50 -1.09 4.42 -6.92
C ILE A 50 -2.51 4.17 -6.42
N ARG A 51 -3.25 5.25 -6.17
CA ARG A 51 -4.68 5.18 -5.86
C ARG A 51 -5.45 5.62 -7.10
N GLU A 52 -6.31 4.74 -7.56
CA GLU A 52 -7.33 5.04 -8.58
C GLU A 52 -8.62 5.36 -7.83
N GLY A 53 -9.28 6.46 -8.19
CA GLY A 53 -10.49 6.97 -7.55
C GLY A 53 -11.04 8.13 -8.37
N ILE A 54 -11.79 9.05 -7.74
CA ILE A 54 -12.26 10.27 -8.42
C ILE A 54 -11.08 11.09 -8.97
N LEU A 55 -9.95 11.07 -8.26
CA LEU A 55 -8.68 11.64 -8.70
C LEU A 55 -7.58 10.58 -8.63
N LYS A 56 -6.82 10.44 -9.71
CA LYS A 56 -5.62 9.59 -9.75
C LYS A 56 -4.53 10.27 -8.92
N ALA A 57 -3.98 9.57 -7.92
CA ALA A 57 -2.94 10.11 -7.05
C ALA A 57 -1.81 9.11 -6.83
N VAL A 58 -0.56 9.61 -6.81
CA VAL A 58 0.61 8.82 -6.42
C VAL A 58 0.98 9.17 -4.99
N ILE A 59 1.03 8.16 -4.13
CA ILE A 59 1.40 8.29 -2.73
C ILE A 59 2.80 7.72 -2.54
N PHE A 60 3.78 8.57 -2.27
CA PHE A 60 5.13 8.17 -1.88
C PHE A 60 5.21 7.91 -0.39
N VAL A 61 5.79 6.77 -0.02
CA VAL A 61 6.14 6.47 1.38
C VAL A 61 7.63 6.68 1.55
N THR A 62 7.99 7.62 2.41
CA THR A 62 9.40 7.88 2.73
C THR A 62 9.97 6.80 3.66
N ARG A 63 11.29 6.70 3.76
CA ARG A 63 11.95 5.80 4.71
C ARG A 63 11.60 6.09 6.18
N ARG A 64 11.14 7.31 6.48
CA ARG A 64 10.66 7.72 7.81
C ARG A 64 9.19 7.37 8.07
N GLY A 65 8.51 6.70 7.13
CA GLY A 65 7.09 6.34 7.25
C GLY A 65 6.11 7.45 6.85
N VAL A 66 6.60 8.65 6.49
CA VAL A 66 5.74 9.76 6.04
C VAL A 66 5.15 9.45 4.67
N LYS A 67 3.83 9.57 4.54
CA LYS A 67 3.08 9.46 3.28
C LYS A 67 2.95 10.84 2.63
N ILE A 68 3.31 10.95 1.36
CA ILE A 68 3.32 12.21 0.60
C ILE A 68 2.54 11.98 -0.70
N CYS A 69 1.58 12.85 -0.99
CA CYS A 69 0.79 12.76 -2.20
C CYS A 69 1.39 13.65 -3.29
N ALA A 70 1.40 13.13 -4.50
CA ALA A 70 2.01 13.76 -5.65
C ALA A 70 1.13 13.59 -6.89
N ASP A 71 1.19 14.58 -7.76
CA ASP A 71 0.45 14.60 -9.01
C ASP A 71 1.03 13.56 -9.99
N PRO A 72 0.23 12.57 -10.47
CA PRO A 72 0.70 11.58 -11.45
C PRO A 72 1.18 12.19 -12.78
N HIS A 73 0.73 13.40 -13.12
CA HIS A 73 1.09 14.05 -14.38
C HIS A 73 2.46 14.73 -14.32
N ALA A 74 2.95 15.07 -13.13
CA ALA A 74 4.24 15.72 -12.94
C ALA A 74 5.42 14.84 -13.39
N GLN A 75 6.36 15.42 -14.15
CA GLN A 75 7.49 14.70 -14.73
C GLN A 75 8.40 14.07 -13.66
N TRP A 76 8.64 14.76 -12.54
CA TRP A 76 9.47 14.25 -11.46
C TRP A 76 8.85 13.03 -10.77
N VAL A 77 7.52 12.93 -10.73
CA VAL A 77 6.80 11.79 -10.14
C VAL A 77 7.04 10.54 -10.99
N LYS A 78 6.90 10.66 -12.31
CA LYS A 78 7.21 9.58 -13.26
C LYS A 78 8.67 9.12 -13.14
N ALA A 79 9.61 10.06 -13.01
CA ALA A 79 11.02 9.75 -12.83
C ALA A 79 11.31 9.06 -11.48
N ALA A 80 10.64 9.51 -10.40
CA ALA A 80 10.76 8.91 -9.08
C ALA A 80 10.23 7.46 -9.07
N ILE A 81 9.07 7.20 -9.67
CA ILE A 81 8.50 5.85 -9.83
C ILE A 81 9.50 4.92 -10.52
N ARG A 82 10.00 5.30 -11.70
CA ARG A 82 10.99 4.50 -12.46
C ARG A 82 12.23 4.16 -11.64
N THR A 83 12.69 5.12 -10.83
CA THR A 83 13.87 4.92 -9.97
C THR A 83 13.58 3.95 -8.82
N VAL A 84 12.39 4.03 -8.23
CA VAL A 84 11.96 3.10 -7.16
C VAL A 84 11.78 1.69 -7.73
N ASP A 85 11.18 1.56 -8.92
CA ASP A 85 11.02 0.27 -9.60
C ASP A 85 12.35 -0.39 -9.91
N ARG A 86 13.33 0.37 -10.42
CA ARG A 86 14.69 -0.14 -10.65
C ARG A 86 15.34 -0.67 -9.37
N ARG A 87 15.09 -0.04 -8.21
CA ARG A 87 15.61 -0.56 -6.93
C ARG A 87 14.95 -1.89 -6.57
N LYS A 88 13.64 -2.00 -6.78
CA LYS A 88 12.88 -3.22 -6.50
C LYS A 88 13.31 -4.37 -7.42
N SER A 89 13.56 -4.09 -8.70
CA SER A 89 14.06 -5.11 -9.65
C SER A 89 15.46 -5.60 -9.27
N ILE A 90 16.36 -4.73 -8.81
CA ILE A 90 17.70 -5.15 -8.34
C ILE A 90 17.59 -6.07 -7.11
N THR A 91 16.66 -5.81 -6.19
CA THR A 91 16.44 -6.70 -5.03
C THR A 91 15.85 -8.05 -5.44
N VAL A 92 14.97 -8.09 -6.44
CA VAL A 92 14.36 -9.33 -6.95
C VAL A 92 15.34 -10.12 -7.85
N THR A 93 16.25 -9.44 -8.54
CA THR A 93 17.26 -10.03 -9.45
C THR A 93 18.64 -10.08 -8.82
N SER A 94 18.77 -10.05 -7.48
CA SER A 94 20.05 -10.42 -6.88
C SER A 94 20.30 -11.89 -7.22
N PRO A 95 21.33 -12.22 -8.04
CA PRO A 95 21.65 -13.61 -8.25
C PRO A 95 22.10 -14.12 -6.89
N THR A 96 21.45 -15.18 -6.41
CA THR A 96 22.06 -16.04 -5.40
C THR A 96 23.43 -16.41 -5.93
N ARG A 97 24.46 -15.72 -5.41
CA ARG A 97 25.86 -16.02 -5.66
C ARG A 97 26.13 -17.36 -4.97
N ALA A 98 25.70 -18.45 -5.60
CA ALA A 98 26.30 -19.75 -5.37
C ALA A 98 27.74 -19.64 -5.88
N GLN A 99 28.65 -19.20 -5.01
CA GLN A 99 30.07 -19.43 -5.19
C GLN A 99 30.27 -20.94 -5.21
N ARG A 100 30.24 -21.55 -6.41
CA ARG A 100 30.87 -22.85 -6.62
C ARG A 100 32.33 -22.55 -6.91
N SER A 101 33.10 -22.52 -5.84
CA SER A 101 34.55 -22.41 -5.84
C SER A 101 35.14 -23.44 -6.81
N SER A 102 36.08 -22.96 -7.63
CA SER A 102 37.00 -23.80 -8.39
C SER A 102 37.62 -24.87 -7.48
N SER A 103 37.55 -26.13 -7.89
CA SER A 103 38.48 -27.16 -7.47
C SER A 103 38.84 -27.97 -8.70
N SER A 104 40.00 -27.69 -9.26
CA SER A 104 40.69 -28.52 -10.24
C SER A 104 40.90 -29.93 -9.66
N ALA A 105 40.50 -30.96 -10.39
CA ALA A 105 41.01 -32.31 -10.22
C ALA A 105 41.34 -32.84 -11.62
N MET A 106 42.64 -32.99 -11.87
CA MET A 106 43.16 -33.74 -13.01
C MET A 106 42.78 -35.21 -12.82
N THR A 107 42.29 -35.88 -13.86
CA THR A 107 42.32 -37.35 -13.91
C THR A 107 42.74 -37.81 -15.31
N LEU A 108 43.91 -38.43 -15.32
CA LEU A 108 44.57 -39.21 -16.36
C LEU A 108 43.75 -40.49 -16.64
N SER A 109 43.52 -40.83 -17.90
CA SER A 109 43.31 -42.23 -18.32
C SER A 109 43.91 -42.44 -19.70
N GLY A 110 44.75 -43.48 -19.79
CA GLY A 110 45.37 -43.97 -21.03
C GLY A 110 44.54 -45.01 -21.74
#